data_AF-A0A959UI10-F1
#
_entry.id   AF-A0A959UI10-F1
#
_cell.length_a   1.000
_cell.length_b   1.000
_cell.length_c   1.000
_cell.angle_alpha   90.00
_cell.angle_beta   90.00
_cell.angle_gamma   90.00
#
_symmetry.space_group_name_H-M   'P 1'
#
loop_
_entity.id
_entity.type
_entity.pdbx_description
1 polymer ?
#
loop_
_entity_poly.entity_id
_entity_poly.type
_entity_poly.pdbx_seq_one_letter_code
_entity_poly.pdbx_strand_id
1 'polypeptide(L)'
;MKDRYPKRIVCLTEEPTETLYLLGEQHRIAGITTFTVRPSQARKEKPVVSAFTSANIDKILELKPDLVVGFSDIQAEIAAALIKQG
;
A
#
# COMPACT_ATOMS: atom_id res chain seq x y z
N MET A 1 -1.65 19.23 17.57
CA MET A 1 -2.87 18.61 17.02
C MET A 1 -2.54 17.16 16.69
N LYS A 2 -3.41 16.19 17.01
CA LYS A 2 -3.23 14.82 16.52
C LYS A 2 -3.19 14.90 15.00
N ASP A 3 -2.12 14.40 14.39
CA ASP A 3 -2.04 14.23 12.94
C ASP A 3 -3.28 13.46 12.48
N ARG A 4 -4.14 14.10 11.68
CA ARG A 4 -5.44 13.55 11.25
C ARG A 4 -5.38 12.73 9.96
N TYR A 5 -4.22 12.69 9.31
CA TYR A 5 -4.05 12.04 8.00
C TYR A 5 -3.27 10.73 8.13
N PRO A 6 -3.55 9.72 7.29
CA PRO A 6 -2.85 8.43 7.29
C PRO A 6 -1.33 8.60 7.19
N LYS A 7 -0.51 7.88 7.95
CA LYS A 7 0.95 7.98 7.93
C LYS A 7 1.63 6.69 7.48
N ARG A 8 0.90 5.58 7.39
CA ARG A 8 1.40 4.25 7.03
C ARG A 8 0.48 3.64 5.99
N ILE A 9 0.71 4.03 4.74
CA ILE A 9 -0.14 3.70 3.59
C ILE A 9 0.42 2.48 2.86
N VAL A 10 -0.40 1.47 2.64
CA VAL A 10 -0.07 0.36 1.73
C VAL A 10 -0.78 0.57 0.39
N CYS A 11 0.00 0.53 -0.69
CA CYS A 11 -0.47 0.72 -2.06
C CYS A 11 -0.54 -0.63 -2.78
N LEU A 12 -1.76 -1.09 -3.11
CA LEU A 12 -1.96 -2.38 -3.77
C LEU A 12 -1.83 -2.30 -5.29
N THR A 13 -1.74 -1.09 -5.85
CA THR A 13 -1.45 -0.83 -7.27
C THR A 13 -0.33 0.21 -7.44
N GLU A 14 0.13 0.41 -8.67
CA GLU A 14 1.18 1.37 -8.98
C GLU A 14 0.70 2.82 -8.82
N GLU A 15 -0.50 3.13 -9.27
CA GLU A 15 -1.06 4.48 -9.36
C GLU A 15 -1.02 5.24 -8.02
N PRO A 16 -1.46 4.67 -6.87
CA PRO A 16 -1.35 5.35 -5.58
C PRO A 16 0.11 5.49 -5.13
N THR A 17 0.99 4.56 -5.50
CA THR A 17 2.42 4.69 -5.22
C THR A 17 2.98 5.89 -5.98
N GLU A 18 2.82 5.92 -7.29
CA GLU A 18 3.31 7.02 -8.14
C GLU A 18 2.74 8.37 -7.71
N THR A 19 1.42 8.42 -7.45
CA THR A 19 0.75 9.64 -7.01
C THR A 19 1.37 10.19 -5.72
N LEU A 20 1.63 9.35 -4.73
CA LEU A 20 2.24 9.79 -3.47
C LEU A 20 3.69 10.26 -3.67
N TYR A 21 4.47 9.66 -4.57
CA TYR A 21 5.78 10.21 -4.93
C TYR A 21 5.68 11.57 -5.61
N LEU A 22 4.76 11.75 -6.57
CA LEU A 22 4.56 13.02 -7.27
C LEU A 22 4.10 14.14 -6.34
N LEU A 23 3.36 13.80 -5.28
CA LEU A 23 2.93 14.75 -4.26
C LEU A 23 4.00 15.03 -3.18
N GLY A 24 5.15 14.35 -3.20
CA GLY A 24 6.18 14.47 -2.14
C GLY A 24 5.83 13.73 -0.84
N GLU A 25 4.83 12.85 -0.88
CA GLU A 25 4.25 12.13 0.26
C GLU A 25 4.74 10.67 0.37
N GLN A 26 5.76 10.28 -0.40
CA GLN A 26 6.31 8.92 -0.43
C GLN A 26 6.79 8.41 0.93
N HIS A 27 7.13 9.31 1.85
CA HIS A 27 7.54 8.98 3.21
C HIS A 27 6.43 8.27 4.01
N ARG A 28 5.16 8.42 3.60
CA ARG A 28 4.00 7.76 4.21
C ARG A 28 3.75 6.36 3.67
N ILE A 29 4.42 5.96 2.59
CA ILE A 29 4.26 4.64 1.99
C ILE A 29 4.98 3.61 2.87
N ALA A 30 4.21 2.69 3.43
CA ALA A 30 4.67 1.59 4.24
C ALA A 30 4.91 0.32 3.43
N GLY A 31 4.17 0.10 2.34
CA GLY A 31 4.33 -1.07 1.47
C GLY A 31 3.69 -0.88 0.10
N ILE A 32 4.17 -1.63 -0.88
CA ILE A 32 3.80 -1.50 -2.30
C ILE A 32 3.51 -2.86 -2.94
N THR A 33 2.91 -2.82 -4.13
CA THR A 33 2.75 -3.99 -5.00
C THR A 33 4.00 -4.27 -5.83
N THR A 34 4.19 -5.53 -6.22
CA THR A 34 5.25 -5.96 -7.17
C THR A 34 5.09 -5.32 -8.55
N PHE A 35 3.92 -4.78 -8.88
CA PHE A 35 3.66 -4.09 -10.15
C PHE A 35 4.11 -2.63 -10.17
N THR A 36 4.60 -2.11 -9.05
CA THR A 36 5.15 -0.75 -8.98
C THR A 36 6.42 -0.67 -9.84
N VAL A 37 6.38 0.05 -10.95
CA VAL A 37 7.53 0.36 -11.81
C VAL A 37 7.86 1.85 -11.82
N ARG A 38 6.93 2.71 -11.37
CA ARG A 38 7.08 4.16 -11.28
C ARG A 38 6.85 4.70 -9.85
N PRO A 39 7.74 5.57 -9.35
CA PRO A 39 9.10 5.76 -9.85
C PRO A 39 9.94 4.48 -9.62
N SER A 40 10.96 4.25 -10.43
CA SER A 40 11.78 3.03 -10.36
C SER A 40 12.47 2.83 -9.00
N GLN A 41 12.73 3.92 -8.26
CA GLN A 41 13.28 3.88 -6.91
C GLN A 41 12.31 3.29 -5.87
N ALA A 42 10.99 3.35 -6.08
CA ALA A 42 10.01 2.88 -5.11
C ALA A 42 10.19 1.39 -4.76
N ARG A 43 10.54 0.57 -5.77
CA ARG A 43 10.80 -0.85 -5.58
C ARG A 43 12.05 -1.15 -4.76
N LYS A 44 13.01 -0.21 -4.72
CA LYS A 44 14.24 -0.32 -3.90
C LYS A 44 14.02 0.18 -2.48
N GLU A 45 13.16 1.17 -2.31
CA GLU A 45 12.94 1.86 -1.03
C GLU A 45 11.85 1.22 -0.17
N LYS A 46 10.86 0.55 -0.79
CA LYS A 46 9.63 0.12 -0.12
C LYS A 46 9.48 -1.40 -0.13
N PRO A 47 8.95 -2.01 0.94
CA PRO A 47 8.71 -3.44 0.97
C PRO A 47 7.56 -3.81 0.03
N VAL A 48 7.75 -4.91 -0.71
CA VAL A 48 6.72 -5.47 -1.59
C VAL A 48 5.86 -6.45 -0.80
N VAL A 49 4.55 -6.20 -0.75
CA VAL A 49 3.59 -6.95 0.07
C VAL A 49 2.43 -7.54 -0.70
N SER A 50 2.24 -7.15 -1.96
CA SER A 50 1.18 -7.70 -2.82
C SER A 50 1.64 -7.98 -4.24
N ALA A 51 0.90 -8.86 -4.89
CA ALA A 51 0.82 -9.01 -6.33
C ALA A 51 -0.53 -8.42 -6.82
N PHE A 52 -0.99 -8.80 -8.01
CA PHE A 52 -2.17 -8.21 -8.64
C PHE A 52 -3.47 -8.64 -7.94
N THR A 53 -3.62 -9.95 -7.72
CA THR A 53 -4.82 -10.57 -7.13
C THR A 53 -4.57 -11.20 -5.76
N SER A 54 -3.34 -11.18 -5.27
CA SER A 54 -2.95 -11.77 -3.99
C SER A 54 -2.11 -10.79 -3.17
N ALA A 55 -2.21 -10.91 -1.85
CA ALA A 55 -1.42 -10.14 -0.91
C ALA A 55 -0.96 -11.02 0.25
N ASN A 56 0.21 -10.73 0.79
CA ASN A 56 0.65 -11.33 2.04
C ASN A 56 0.06 -10.53 3.20
N ILE A 57 -1.05 -11.02 3.74
CA ILE A 57 -1.82 -10.35 4.80
C ILE A 57 -0.95 -10.13 6.05
N ASP A 58 -0.20 -11.14 6.48
CA ASP A 58 0.65 -11.05 7.67
C ASP A 58 1.71 -9.95 7.51
N LYS A 59 2.40 -9.91 6.35
CA LYS A 59 3.35 -8.83 6.04
C LYS A 59 2.69 -7.46 6.02
N ILE A 60 1.45 -7.34 5.53
CA ILE A 60 0.73 -6.07 5.57
C ILE A 60 0.45 -5.67 7.01
N LEU A 61 -0.02 -6.59 7.86
CA LEU A 61 -0.32 -6.30 9.28
C LEU A 61 0.95 -5.95 10.07
N GLU A 62 2.08 -6.59 9.81
CA GLU A 62 3.39 -6.27 10.40
C GLU A 62 3.82 -4.82 10.12
N LEU A 63 3.44 -4.30 8.95
CA LEU A 63 3.68 -2.90 8.59
C LEU A 63 2.75 -1.93 9.34
N LYS A 64 1.77 -2.40 10.13
CA LYS A 64 0.84 -1.57 10.90
C LYS A 64 0.26 -0.41 10.07
N PRO A 65 -0.37 -0.68 8.91
CA PRO A 65 -0.93 0.36 8.08
C PRO A 65 -2.11 1.04 8.76
N ASP A 66 -2.32 2.30 8.44
CA ASP A 66 -3.51 3.07 8.83
C ASP A 66 -4.39 3.43 7.62
N LEU A 67 -3.94 3.08 6.41
CA LEU A 67 -4.70 3.13 5.17
C LEU A 67 -4.16 2.09 4.18
N VAL A 68 -5.07 1.39 3.50
CA VAL A 68 -4.73 0.52 2.37
C VAL A 68 -5.50 1.00 1.14
N VAL A 69 -4.80 1.26 0.04
CA VAL A 69 -5.39 1.79 -1.20
C VAL A 69 -5.34 0.71 -2.29
N GLY A 70 -6.52 0.26 -2.72
CA GLY A 70 -6.73 -0.58 -3.89
C GLY A 70 -7.30 0.20 -5.08
N PHE A 71 -7.64 -0.52 -6.16
CA PHE A 71 -8.18 0.05 -7.39
C PHE A 71 -9.61 -0.43 -7.68
N SER A 72 -9.87 -1.74 -7.62
CA SER A 72 -11.18 -2.29 -7.97
C SER A 72 -11.57 -3.53 -7.16
N ASP A 73 -12.76 -4.05 -7.47
CA ASP A 73 -13.31 -5.33 -7.01
C ASP A 73 -12.36 -6.53 -7.17
N ILE A 74 -11.38 -6.46 -8.07
CA ILE A 74 -10.36 -7.50 -8.22
C ILE A 74 -9.55 -7.73 -6.93
N GLN A 75 -9.51 -6.74 -6.03
CA GLN A 75 -8.85 -6.81 -4.73
C GLN A 75 -9.86 -6.96 -3.57
N ALA A 76 -11.13 -7.26 -3.84
CA ALA A 76 -12.17 -7.38 -2.82
C ALA A 76 -11.83 -8.41 -1.75
N GLU A 77 -11.26 -9.56 -2.11
CA GLU A 77 -10.86 -10.59 -1.15
C GLU A 77 -9.70 -10.14 -0.25
N ILE A 78 -8.76 -9.36 -0.79
CA ILE A 78 -7.67 -8.76 -0.01
C ILE A 78 -8.24 -7.77 1.00
N ALA A 79 -9.15 -6.89 0.55
CA ALA A 79 -9.81 -5.92 1.40
C ALA A 79 -10.63 -6.61 2.51
N ALA A 80 -11.43 -7.62 2.16
CA ALA A 80 -12.22 -8.40 3.11
C ALA A 80 -11.35 -9.12 4.13
N ALA A 81 -10.21 -9.67 3.71
CA ALA A 81 -9.25 -10.31 4.61
C ALA A 81 -8.65 -9.31 5.61
N LEU A 82 -8.26 -8.11 5.16
CA LEU A 82 -7.71 -7.06 6.02
C LEU A 82 -8.75 -6.50 6.99
N ILE A 83 -9.97 -6.22 6.53
CA ILE A 83 -11.07 -5.72 7.38
C ILE A 83 -11.38 -6.68 8.53
N LYS A 84 -11.28 -8.00 8.30
CA LYS A 84 -11.51 -9.01 9.36
C LYS A 84 -10.46 -8.98 10.47
N GLN A 85 -9.33 -8.31 10.28
CA GLN A 85 -8.23 -8.24 11.24
C GLN A 85 -8.32 -7.02 12.17
N GLY A 86 -9.31 -6.15 11.97
CA GLY A 86 -9.49 -4.90 12.72
C GLY A 86 -8.86 -3.70 12.02
#